data_AF-A0A7V4N5H5-F1
#
_entry.id   AF-A0A7V4N5H5-F1
#
_cell.length_a   1.000
_cell.length_b   1.000
_cell.length_c   1.000
_cell.angle_alpha   90.00
_cell.angle_beta   90.00
_cell.angle_gamma   90.00
#
_symmetry.space_group_name_H-M   'P 1'
#
loop_
_entity.id
_entity.type
_entity.pdbx_description
1 polymer ?
#
loop_
_entity_poly.entity_id
_entity_poly.type
_entity_poly.pdbx_seq_one_letter_code
_entity_poly.pdbx_strand_id
1 'polypeptide(L)'
;MKSSAIRFLAAVALAMMGVGALLHGMGTVAAQSPEGPPWPVHPHAPPVPVMEDISGCGAGSMCAHVVTGTYALTAVVRGVSGTLTSIRDYHLPTFDQRVLSRSADRVEVSVTSRAVVDTQAEFPLDVAQLPAEILPYLVPTSSEQSNDPDIVALARTLTDGAETEAQAVTAILHWVGANILYDNTFSLPHDASAVLRNRSGICVGFSNLSVAMLRAVGIPARKQRGCILWVLPHGGGGHHWIEVYYPDVGWVASEPMGDVNFISAKYIVGTEWEWCGRPETTIQVTERASGTLLYVLRTPHSDTILPLMRDASVPAWDRHPAQVSPSRLTMMTAVSDTEATASLTVEGTDCYSTAWRISSGAPWLDVSATEGLTRGPVLVRIHVPSLTLGLHAATLTITAPAHSLTSTRSVPVQVWVVKDVKRTYLPVLRRR
;
A
#
# COMPACT_ATOMS: atom_id res chain seq x y z
N MET A 1 -30.92 -32.85 37.99
CA MET A 1 -30.71 -34.29 37.70
C MET A 1 -31.09 -34.54 36.24
N LYS A 2 -30.11 -34.98 35.43
CA LYS A 2 -30.17 -35.60 34.07
C LYS A 2 -30.78 -34.73 32.95
N SER A 3 -29.94 -34.02 32.17
CA SER A 3 -29.33 -34.37 30.85
C SER A 3 -30.37 -34.45 29.71
N SER A 4 -30.20 -33.97 28.48
CA SER A 4 -29.03 -33.60 27.66
C SER A 4 -29.62 -32.84 26.45
N ALA A 5 -29.22 -31.61 26.14
CA ALA A 5 -28.16 -31.23 25.19
C ALA A 5 -28.36 -31.71 23.73
N ILE A 6 -28.32 -30.73 22.81
CA ILE A 6 -28.03 -30.80 21.36
C ILE A 6 -29.25 -31.00 20.42
N ARG A 7 -29.88 -29.87 20.09
CA ARG A 7 -30.51 -29.60 18.79
C ARG A 7 -29.64 -28.56 18.10
N PHE A 8 -28.92 -28.92 17.04
CA PHE A 8 -28.42 -28.08 15.93
C PHE A 8 -27.30 -28.86 15.24
N LEU A 9 -27.61 -29.60 14.17
CA LEU A 9 -26.70 -30.08 13.10
C LEU A 9 -27.39 -31.19 12.30
N ALA A 10 -28.18 -30.83 11.28
CA ALA A 10 -28.62 -31.74 10.23
C ALA A 10 -29.24 -30.96 9.06
N ALA A 11 -28.40 -30.26 8.29
CA ALA A 11 -28.81 -29.71 6.98
C ALA A 11 -27.63 -29.45 6.05
N VAL A 12 -26.65 -30.37 5.93
CA VAL A 12 -25.79 -30.50 4.73
C VAL A 12 -25.27 -31.95 4.68
N ALA A 13 -26.09 -32.86 4.16
CA ALA A 13 -25.65 -34.22 3.78
C ALA A 13 -26.72 -34.86 2.88
N LEU A 14 -26.80 -34.44 1.63
CA LEU A 14 -27.52 -35.19 0.61
C LEU A 14 -26.93 -34.90 -0.77
N ALA A 15 -26.01 -35.76 -1.21
CA ALA A 15 -25.80 -36.21 -2.60
C ALA A 15 -24.37 -36.76 -2.79
N MET A 16 -24.05 -37.85 -2.11
CA MET A 16 -23.13 -38.86 -2.65
C MET A 16 -23.91 -40.17 -2.71
N MET A 17 -24.31 -40.58 -3.91
CA MET A 17 -24.54 -41.98 -4.32
C MET A 17 -24.94 -42.00 -5.79
N GLY A 18 -24.08 -42.57 -6.63
CA GLY A 18 -24.32 -42.77 -8.06
C GLY A 18 -23.06 -43.22 -8.77
N VAL A 19 -22.64 -44.47 -8.56
CA VAL A 19 -21.53 -45.11 -9.29
C VAL A 19 -22.08 -46.29 -10.08
N GLY A 20 -21.69 -46.35 -11.37
CA GLY A 20 -21.69 -47.53 -12.24
C GLY A 20 -22.75 -47.46 -13.35
N ALA A 21 -22.46 -47.68 -14.63
CA ALA A 21 -21.24 -48.04 -15.35
C ALA A 21 -21.50 -47.78 -16.85
N LEU A 22 -20.49 -47.33 -17.60
CA LEU A 22 -20.33 -47.59 -19.05
C LEU A 22 -18.91 -47.19 -19.46
N LEU A 23 -18.01 -48.18 -19.38
CA LEU A 23 -16.71 -48.18 -20.06
C LEU A 23 -16.95 -48.51 -21.53
N HIS A 24 -16.37 -47.71 -22.44
CA HIS A 24 -15.60 -48.09 -23.64
C HIS A 24 -15.44 -46.87 -24.55
N GLY A 25 -14.21 -46.38 -24.70
CA GLY A 25 -13.88 -45.28 -25.61
C GLY A 25 -12.66 -44.49 -25.14
N MET A 26 -11.48 -45.12 -25.17
CA MET A 26 -10.22 -44.42 -24.96
C MET A 26 -9.96 -43.45 -26.13
N GLY A 27 -9.98 -42.16 -25.83
CA GLY A 27 -9.43 -41.09 -26.66
C GLY A 27 -8.83 -40.05 -25.72
N THR A 28 -7.50 -40.01 -25.65
CA THR A 28 -6.74 -39.02 -24.89
C THR A 28 -7.00 -37.63 -25.48
N VAL A 29 -7.88 -36.86 -24.84
CA VAL A 29 -7.98 -35.42 -25.09
C VAL A 29 -6.90 -34.76 -24.24
N ALA A 30 -5.76 -34.49 -24.86
CA ALA A 30 -4.74 -33.61 -24.30
C ALA A 30 -5.37 -32.23 -24.07
N ALA A 31 -5.40 -31.78 -22.80
CA ALA A 31 -5.74 -30.41 -22.46
C ALA A 31 -4.66 -29.49 -23.05
N GLN A 32 -4.97 -28.85 -24.18
CA GLN A 32 -4.15 -27.79 -24.73
C GLN A 32 -4.28 -26.56 -23.83
N SER A 33 -3.18 -26.21 -23.18
CA SER A 33 -2.97 -24.93 -22.49
C SER A 33 -3.17 -23.77 -23.47
N PRO A 34 -3.95 -22.71 -23.15
CA PRO A 34 -3.93 -21.48 -23.92
C PRO A 34 -2.78 -20.60 -23.42
N GLU A 35 -1.58 -21.17 -23.32
CA GLU A 35 -0.36 -20.38 -23.15
C GLU A 35 0.06 -19.93 -24.55
N GLY A 36 0.15 -18.60 -24.72
CA GLY A 36 0.84 -18.01 -25.85
C GLY A 36 2.28 -18.52 -25.97
N PRO A 37 2.99 -18.16 -27.05
CA PRO A 37 4.34 -18.65 -27.28
C PRO A 37 5.24 -18.45 -26.05
N PRO A 38 6.21 -19.34 -25.80
CA PRO A 38 7.15 -19.21 -24.70
C PRO A 38 7.78 -17.81 -24.73
N TRP A 39 7.84 -17.18 -23.56
CA TRP A 39 8.45 -15.87 -23.37
C TRP A 39 9.80 -15.81 -24.11
N PRO A 40 10.05 -14.82 -24.98
CA PRO A 40 11.40 -14.62 -25.48
C PRO A 40 12.29 -14.40 -24.27
N VAL A 41 13.18 -15.36 -24.02
CA VAL A 41 14.23 -15.24 -23.01
C VAL A 41 15.12 -14.10 -23.47
N HIS A 42 14.85 -12.89 -22.98
CA HIS A 42 15.75 -11.78 -23.18
C HIS A 42 17.00 -12.08 -22.35
N PRO A 43 18.20 -12.18 -22.95
CA PRO A 43 19.42 -12.58 -22.25
C PRO A 43 19.87 -11.60 -21.15
N HIS A 44 19.13 -10.50 -20.94
CA HIS A 44 19.41 -9.48 -19.95
C HIS A 44 18.11 -9.03 -19.26
N ALA A 45 17.75 -9.66 -18.14
CA ALA A 45 16.97 -8.96 -17.11
C ALA A 45 17.79 -7.76 -16.64
N PRO A 46 17.17 -6.60 -16.44
CA PRO A 46 17.88 -5.47 -15.85
C PRO A 46 18.22 -5.79 -14.38
N PRO A 47 19.35 -5.27 -13.87
CA PRO A 47 19.58 -5.21 -12.43
C PRO A 47 18.45 -4.40 -11.76
N VAL A 48 18.22 -4.68 -10.48
CA VAL A 48 17.36 -3.91 -9.56
C VAL A 48 17.44 -2.41 -9.91
N PRO A 49 16.31 -1.67 -9.99
CA PRO A 49 16.35 -0.22 -10.19
C PRO A 49 17.46 0.37 -9.32
N VAL A 50 18.37 1.13 -9.93
CA VAL A 50 19.52 1.71 -9.22
C VAL A 50 18.95 2.46 -8.02
N MET A 51 19.17 1.88 -6.84
CA MET A 51 18.68 2.42 -5.59
C MET A 51 19.45 3.71 -5.35
N GLU A 52 18.74 4.81 -5.12
CA GLU A 52 19.36 6.00 -4.54
C GLU A 52 20.03 5.62 -3.22
N ASP A 53 21.11 6.32 -2.90
CA ASP A 53 22.03 6.03 -1.80
C ASP A 53 21.29 5.82 -0.47
N ILE A 54 21.18 4.55 -0.07
CA ILE A 54 20.57 4.06 1.17
C ILE A 54 21.57 4.02 2.34
N SER A 55 22.68 4.78 2.26
CA SER A 55 23.66 4.94 3.35
C SER A 55 23.07 5.67 4.57
N GLY A 56 22.13 5.03 5.27
CA GLY A 56 21.54 5.57 6.49
C GLY A 56 20.35 4.79 7.05
N CYS A 57 19.64 4.01 6.24
CA CYS A 57 18.63 3.09 6.78
C CYS A 57 19.40 1.97 7.49
N GLY A 58 19.18 1.80 8.81
CA GLY A 58 19.82 0.72 9.58
C GLY A 58 19.56 -0.63 8.90
N ALA A 59 20.58 -1.49 8.85
CA ALA A 59 20.49 -2.78 8.17
C ALA A 59 19.20 -3.53 8.57
N GLY A 60 18.37 -3.86 7.58
CA GLY A 60 17.11 -4.61 7.75
C GLY A 60 15.81 -3.79 7.66
N SER A 61 15.81 -2.49 7.92
CA SER A 61 14.56 -1.71 7.90
C SER A 61 14.18 -1.19 6.50
N MET A 62 12.95 -1.44 6.04
CA MET A 62 12.42 -0.81 4.81
C MET A 62 11.92 0.60 5.09
N CYS A 63 12.25 1.53 4.18
CA CYS A 63 11.95 2.95 4.23
C CYS A 63 10.84 3.26 3.19
N ALA A 64 9.80 3.98 3.59
CA ALA A 64 8.71 4.42 2.71
C ALA A 64 8.92 5.89 2.34
N HIS A 65 9.15 6.16 1.06
CA HIS A 65 9.19 7.49 0.46
C HIS A 65 7.77 7.94 0.16
N VAL A 66 7.19 8.75 1.05
CA VAL A 66 5.90 9.38 0.78
C VAL A 66 6.14 10.46 -0.27
N VAL A 67 5.49 10.31 -1.42
CA VAL A 67 5.64 11.20 -2.57
C VAL A 67 4.32 11.88 -2.90
N THR A 68 4.40 13.04 -3.56
CA THR A 68 3.22 13.74 -4.07
C THR A 68 3.50 14.44 -5.40
N GLY A 69 2.48 15.04 -5.99
CA GLY A 69 2.57 15.79 -7.22
C GLY A 69 2.40 14.93 -8.47
N THR A 70 2.81 15.50 -9.60
CA THR A 70 2.54 14.94 -10.92
C THR A 70 3.84 14.55 -11.60
N TYR A 71 3.98 13.26 -11.91
CA TYR A 71 4.98 12.75 -12.84
C TYR A 71 4.45 12.91 -14.26
N ALA A 72 5.28 13.37 -15.18
CA ALA A 72 4.91 13.46 -16.58
C ALA A 72 6.06 13.01 -17.47
N LEU A 73 5.72 12.40 -18.59
CA LEU A 73 6.68 11.95 -19.59
C LEU A 73 6.03 12.01 -20.97
N THR A 74 6.73 12.62 -21.93
CA THR A 74 6.36 12.52 -23.35
C THR A 74 7.41 11.66 -24.04
N ALA A 75 6.97 10.63 -24.77
CA ALA A 75 7.83 9.72 -25.50
C ALA A 75 7.39 9.55 -26.95
N VAL A 76 8.38 9.42 -27.82
CA VAL A 76 8.21 8.98 -29.20
C VAL A 76 8.68 7.54 -29.29
N VAL A 77 7.74 6.63 -29.54
CA VAL A 77 8.00 5.22 -29.84
C VAL A 77 8.08 5.07 -31.35
N ARG A 78 9.20 4.52 -31.84
CA ARG A 78 9.35 4.10 -33.24
C ARG A 78 9.57 2.60 -33.27
N GLY A 79 8.96 1.92 -34.22
CA GLY A 79 9.04 0.47 -34.34
C GLY A 79 8.66 0.00 -35.74
N VAL A 80 8.43 -1.30 -35.88
CA VAL A 80 8.00 -1.87 -37.17
C VAL A 80 6.58 -1.40 -37.51
N SER A 81 6.34 -1.12 -38.79
CA SER A 81 5.03 -0.71 -39.28
C SER A 81 3.94 -1.69 -38.84
N GLY A 82 2.89 -1.19 -38.17
CA GLY A 82 1.76 -2.00 -37.71
C GLY A 82 1.93 -2.70 -36.36
N THR A 83 3.11 -2.67 -35.73
CA THR A 83 3.34 -3.33 -34.43
C THR A 83 3.03 -2.45 -33.21
N LEU A 84 2.75 -1.15 -33.43
CA LEU A 84 2.47 -0.17 -32.37
C LEU A 84 0.97 0.09 -32.17
N THR A 85 0.09 -0.79 -32.67
CA THR A 85 -1.39 -0.62 -32.65
C THR A 85 -1.99 -0.80 -31.25
N SER A 86 -1.26 -1.43 -30.33
CA SER A 86 -1.67 -1.63 -28.95
C SER A 86 -1.51 -0.40 -28.06
N ILE A 87 -0.69 0.58 -28.45
CA ILE A 87 -0.51 1.84 -27.71
C ILE A 87 -1.74 2.72 -27.96
N ARG A 88 -2.62 2.85 -26.97
CA ARG A 88 -3.87 3.60 -27.09
C ARG A 88 -4.03 4.55 -25.92
N ASP A 89 -5.00 5.44 -26.00
CA ASP A 89 -5.41 6.22 -24.83
C ASP A 89 -5.81 5.27 -23.70
N TYR A 90 -5.35 5.57 -22.49
CA TYR A 90 -5.63 4.77 -21.31
C TYR A 90 -5.76 5.69 -20.10
N HIS A 91 -6.91 5.62 -19.43
CA HIS A 91 -7.29 6.59 -18.41
C HIS A 91 -7.67 5.88 -17.11
N LEU A 92 -6.97 6.24 -16.05
CA LEU A 92 -7.24 5.94 -14.65
C LEU A 92 -7.30 7.25 -13.86
N PRO A 93 -7.88 7.26 -12.64
CA PRO A 93 -7.92 8.44 -11.78
C PRO A 93 -6.54 9.06 -11.50
N THR A 94 -5.51 8.22 -11.35
CA THR A 94 -4.14 8.64 -11.02
C THR A 94 -3.15 8.48 -12.17
N PHE A 95 -3.57 7.96 -13.32
CA PHE A 95 -2.70 7.70 -14.47
C PHE A 95 -3.43 7.97 -15.78
N ASP A 96 -2.81 8.75 -16.66
CA ASP A 96 -3.39 9.21 -17.91
C ASP A 96 -2.36 9.07 -19.02
N GLN A 97 -2.65 8.21 -19.99
CA GLN A 97 -1.89 8.03 -21.21
C GLN A 97 -2.71 8.58 -22.39
N ARG A 98 -2.10 9.46 -23.18
CA ARG A 98 -2.69 10.03 -24.40
C ARG A 98 -1.78 9.84 -25.60
N VAL A 99 -2.32 9.32 -26.70
CA VAL A 99 -1.66 9.30 -28.00
C VAL A 99 -1.77 10.68 -28.64
N LEU A 100 -0.63 11.37 -28.75
CA LEU A 100 -0.57 12.71 -29.34
C LEU A 100 -0.55 12.66 -30.87
N SER A 101 0.20 11.71 -31.45
CA SER A 101 0.27 11.52 -32.89
C SER A 101 0.65 10.09 -33.25
N ARG A 102 0.24 9.64 -34.44
CA ARG A 102 0.46 8.26 -34.92
C ARG A 102 0.74 8.24 -36.43
N SER A 103 1.76 7.48 -36.82
CA SER A 103 1.98 6.96 -38.17
C SER A 103 2.04 5.43 -38.14
N ALA A 104 2.37 4.80 -39.27
CA ALA A 104 2.46 3.36 -39.38
C ALA A 104 3.53 2.75 -38.43
N ASP A 105 4.64 3.46 -38.25
CA ASP A 105 5.87 3.05 -37.57
C ASP A 105 6.23 3.95 -36.36
N ARG A 106 5.42 4.97 -36.05
CA ARG A 106 5.68 5.93 -34.96
C ARG A 106 4.42 6.19 -34.15
N VAL A 107 4.55 6.23 -32.83
CA VAL A 107 3.53 6.73 -31.91
C VAL A 107 4.18 7.71 -30.94
N GLU A 108 3.61 8.90 -30.82
CA GLU A 108 3.96 9.86 -29.78
C GLU A 108 2.91 9.79 -28.69
N VAL A 109 3.36 9.62 -27.45
CA VAL A 109 2.52 9.40 -26.29
C VAL A 109 2.93 10.32 -25.15
N SER A 110 1.94 10.93 -24.51
CA SER A 110 2.11 11.66 -23.25
C SER A 110 1.52 10.84 -22.13
N VAL A 111 2.29 10.67 -21.06
CA VAL A 111 1.88 9.95 -19.85
C VAL A 111 1.98 10.93 -18.69
N THR A 112 0.89 11.07 -17.96
CA THR A 112 0.80 11.84 -16.72
C THR A 112 0.36 10.91 -15.59
N SER A 113 1.06 10.94 -14.47
CA SER A 113 0.70 10.17 -13.28
C SER A 113 0.72 11.05 -12.04
N ARG A 114 -0.33 10.97 -11.24
CA ARG A 114 -0.49 11.71 -9.99
C ARG A 114 -0.18 10.77 -8.84
N ALA A 115 0.86 11.08 -8.08
CA ALA A 115 1.17 10.36 -6.84
C ALA A 115 0.28 10.87 -5.71
N VAL A 116 -1.02 10.60 -5.82
CA VAL A 116 -1.99 10.83 -4.76
C VAL A 116 -3.20 9.92 -4.99
N VAL A 117 -3.65 9.25 -3.93
CA VAL A 117 -4.96 8.58 -3.91
C VAL A 117 -5.76 9.18 -2.77
N ASP A 118 -6.82 9.89 -3.14
CA ASP A 118 -7.78 10.46 -2.21
C ASP A 118 -8.98 9.51 -2.09
N THR A 119 -8.83 8.49 -1.25
CA THR A 119 -9.85 7.48 -0.95
C THR A 119 -10.15 7.46 0.54
N GLN A 120 -11.43 7.28 0.88
CA GLN A 120 -11.95 7.05 2.21
C GLN A 120 -12.63 5.68 2.31
N ALA A 121 -12.40 4.78 1.33
CA ALA A 121 -12.97 3.44 1.34
C ALA A 121 -12.59 2.69 2.63
N GLU A 122 -13.62 2.23 3.35
CA GLU A 122 -13.46 1.48 4.59
C GLU A 122 -12.92 0.06 4.31
N PHE A 123 -12.29 -0.55 5.32
CA PHE A 123 -11.89 -1.96 5.26
C PHE A 123 -12.38 -2.70 6.51
N PRO A 124 -12.93 -3.93 6.38
CA PRO A 124 -13.12 -4.68 5.13
C PRO A 124 -14.21 -4.08 4.22
N LEU A 125 -14.05 -4.28 2.91
CA LEU A 125 -15.04 -3.84 1.92
C LEU A 125 -16.37 -4.61 2.08
N ASP A 126 -17.49 -3.92 1.93
CA ASP A 126 -18.78 -4.56 1.71
C ASP A 126 -18.89 -5.03 0.24
N VAL A 127 -18.42 -6.26 0.01
CA VAL A 127 -18.41 -6.90 -1.32
C VAL A 127 -19.81 -6.94 -1.97
N ALA A 128 -20.89 -6.93 -1.18
CA ALA A 128 -22.24 -6.93 -1.72
C ALA A 128 -22.64 -5.58 -2.36
N GLN A 129 -21.94 -4.49 -2.03
CA GLN A 129 -22.17 -3.17 -2.62
C GLN A 129 -21.28 -2.91 -3.84
N LEU A 130 -20.35 -3.81 -4.16
CA LEU A 130 -19.48 -3.65 -5.32
C LEU A 130 -20.29 -3.80 -6.62
N PRO A 131 -19.96 -3.03 -7.67
CA PRO A 131 -20.58 -3.20 -8.98
C PRO A 131 -20.38 -4.63 -9.52
N ALA A 132 -21.37 -5.15 -10.25
CA ALA A 132 -21.37 -6.54 -10.73
C ALA A 132 -20.15 -6.84 -11.63
N GLU A 133 -19.69 -5.86 -12.41
CA GLU A 133 -18.52 -5.93 -13.27
C GLU A 133 -17.19 -6.01 -12.49
N ILE A 134 -17.19 -5.66 -11.20
CA ILE A 134 -16.00 -5.71 -10.34
C ILE A 134 -15.85 -7.06 -9.64
N LEU A 135 -16.96 -7.74 -9.35
CA LEU A 135 -16.98 -9.03 -8.63
C LEU A 135 -16.06 -10.12 -9.23
N PRO A 136 -15.91 -10.25 -10.57
CA PRO A 136 -14.96 -11.22 -11.14
C PRO A 136 -13.50 -11.02 -10.70
N TYR A 137 -13.11 -9.79 -10.33
CA TYR A 137 -11.76 -9.46 -9.88
C TYR A 137 -11.49 -9.82 -8.41
N LEU A 138 -12.39 -10.57 -7.77
CA LEU A 138 -12.20 -11.21 -6.47
C LEU A 138 -11.90 -12.71 -6.60
N VAL A 139 -12.17 -13.30 -7.76
CA VAL A 139 -12.15 -14.75 -7.97
C VAL A 139 -10.70 -15.24 -8.17
N PRO A 140 -10.30 -16.38 -7.58
CA PRO A 140 -8.99 -16.97 -7.83
C PRO A 140 -8.84 -17.42 -9.29
N THR A 141 -7.62 -17.45 -9.80
CA THR A 141 -7.26 -18.03 -11.09
C THR A 141 -6.16 -19.08 -10.91
N SER A 142 -5.74 -19.74 -11.99
CA SER A 142 -4.58 -20.66 -11.95
C SER A 142 -3.27 -19.98 -11.58
N SER A 143 -3.15 -18.66 -11.78
CA SER A 143 -1.94 -17.89 -11.51
C SER A 143 -2.07 -16.95 -10.31
N GLU A 144 -3.29 -16.55 -9.95
CA GLU A 144 -3.61 -15.73 -8.78
C GLU A 144 -4.47 -16.54 -7.80
N GLN A 145 -3.86 -17.52 -7.13
CA GLN A 145 -4.53 -18.45 -6.24
C GLN A 145 -4.96 -17.80 -4.92
N SER A 146 -5.90 -16.85 -4.95
CA SER A 146 -6.40 -16.12 -3.77
C SER A 146 -7.14 -16.99 -2.73
N ASN A 147 -7.37 -18.27 -3.06
CA ASN A 147 -7.91 -19.28 -2.17
C ASN A 147 -6.83 -20.21 -1.57
N ASP A 148 -5.55 -20.00 -1.86
CA ASP A 148 -4.44 -20.70 -1.23
C ASP A 148 -4.41 -20.36 0.28
N PRO A 149 -4.38 -21.37 1.17
CA PRO A 149 -4.50 -21.15 2.61
C PRO A 149 -3.34 -20.33 3.19
N ASP A 150 -2.13 -20.44 2.65
CA ASP A 150 -0.97 -19.69 3.14
C ASP A 150 -1.06 -18.22 2.71
N ILE A 151 -1.52 -17.96 1.48
CA ILE A 151 -1.81 -16.61 0.98
C ILE A 151 -2.91 -15.96 1.84
N VAL A 152 -4.00 -16.66 2.09
CA VAL A 152 -5.13 -16.15 2.90
C VAL A 152 -4.69 -15.84 4.33
N ALA A 153 -3.95 -16.75 4.98
CA ALA A 153 -3.51 -16.58 6.35
C ALA A 153 -2.56 -15.38 6.50
N LEU A 154 -1.60 -15.26 5.58
CA LEU A 154 -0.66 -14.15 5.59
C LEU A 154 -1.36 -12.82 5.28
N ALA A 155 -2.18 -12.75 4.23
CA ALA A 155 -2.85 -11.51 3.85
C ALA A 155 -3.72 -10.98 4.99
N ARG A 156 -4.49 -11.85 5.66
CA ARG A 156 -5.28 -11.48 6.86
C ARG A 156 -4.43 -10.97 8.01
N THR A 157 -3.26 -11.59 8.23
CA THR A 157 -2.33 -11.16 9.28
C THR A 157 -1.77 -9.77 8.99
N LEU A 158 -1.41 -9.50 7.73
CA LEU A 158 -0.87 -8.21 7.32
C LEU A 158 -1.90 -7.09 7.37
N THR A 159 -3.17 -7.40 7.12
CA THR A 159 -4.27 -6.43 7.15
C THR A 159 -4.97 -6.33 8.51
N ASP A 160 -4.46 -6.99 9.55
CA ASP A 160 -5.05 -6.91 10.88
C ASP A 160 -4.98 -5.48 11.42
N GLY A 161 -6.11 -4.97 11.91
CA GLY A 161 -6.23 -3.58 12.39
C GLY A 161 -6.28 -2.50 11.31
N ALA A 162 -6.29 -2.85 10.01
CA ALA A 162 -6.54 -1.88 8.96
C ALA A 162 -8.02 -1.40 9.02
N GLU A 163 -8.21 -0.08 9.00
CA GLU A 163 -9.54 0.56 9.01
C GLU A 163 -9.99 1.02 7.62
N THR A 164 -9.05 1.22 6.70
CA THR A 164 -9.33 1.67 5.33
C THR A 164 -8.68 0.75 4.30
N GLU A 165 -9.26 0.69 3.10
CA GLU A 165 -8.77 -0.16 2.02
C GLU A 165 -7.33 0.18 1.64
N ALA A 166 -7.00 1.48 1.55
CA ALA A 166 -5.64 1.92 1.24
C ALA A 166 -4.61 1.41 2.26
N GLN A 167 -5.00 1.28 3.54
CA GLN A 167 -4.10 0.72 4.57
C GLN A 167 -3.82 -0.76 4.31
N ALA A 168 -4.85 -1.53 3.96
CA ALA A 168 -4.71 -2.94 3.63
C ALA A 168 -3.87 -3.15 2.36
N VAL A 169 -4.09 -2.34 1.32
CA VAL A 169 -3.30 -2.34 0.07
C VAL A 169 -1.84 -2.05 0.36
N THR A 170 -1.55 -0.95 1.08
CA THR A 170 -0.19 -0.56 1.44
C THR A 170 0.51 -1.64 2.26
N ALA A 171 -0.15 -2.23 3.27
CA ALA A 171 0.44 -3.30 4.09
C ALA A 171 0.84 -4.52 3.26
N ILE A 172 -0.02 -4.95 2.32
CA ILE A 172 0.27 -6.09 1.45
C ILE A 172 1.42 -5.77 0.48
N LEU A 173 1.36 -4.64 -0.23
CA LEU A 173 2.37 -4.31 -1.24
C LEU A 173 3.74 -3.98 -0.63
N HIS A 174 3.76 -3.33 0.53
CA HIS A 174 4.99 -3.14 1.31
C HIS A 174 5.62 -4.47 1.68
N TRP A 175 4.82 -5.42 2.17
CA TRP A 175 5.34 -6.74 2.48
C TRP A 175 5.86 -7.47 1.24
N VAL A 176 5.15 -7.42 0.10
CA VAL A 176 5.60 -8.06 -1.15
C VAL A 176 6.93 -7.47 -1.61
N GLY A 177 7.04 -6.14 -1.71
CA GLY A 177 8.30 -5.48 -2.07
C GLY A 177 9.44 -5.82 -1.08
N ALA A 178 9.13 -5.89 0.21
CA ALA A 178 10.12 -6.19 1.24
C ALA A 178 10.57 -7.66 1.30
N ASN A 179 9.81 -8.61 0.74
CA ASN A 179 10.01 -10.05 1.00
C ASN A 179 10.15 -10.94 -0.24
N ILE A 180 9.99 -10.40 -1.44
CA ILE A 180 10.13 -11.16 -2.70
C ILE A 180 11.33 -10.64 -3.50
N LEU A 181 12.30 -11.53 -3.77
CA LEU A 181 13.48 -11.22 -4.59
C LEU A 181 13.14 -11.25 -6.08
N TYR A 182 13.82 -10.42 -6.86
CA TYR A 182 13.71 -10.51 -8.31
C TYR A 182 14.50 -11.73 -8.82
N ASP A 183 13.82 -12.63 -9.52
CA ASP A 183 14.45 -13.78 -10.16
C ASP A 183 15.15 -13.37 -11.45
N ASN A 184 16.44 -13.08 -11.36
CA ASN A 184 17.28 -12.76 -12.53
C ASN A 184 17.60 -13.98 -13.41
N THR A 185 17.29 -15.20 -12.95
CA THR A 185 17.52 -16.43 -13.72
C THR A 185 16.35 -16.79 -14.63
N PHE A 186 15.16 -16.21 -14.39
CA PHE A 186 13.91 -16.50 -15.09
C PHE A 186 13.54 -17.99 -15.10
N SER A 187 13.95 -18.74 -14.07
CA SER A 187 13.80 -20.19 -14.03
C SER A 187 12.71 -20.65 -13.07
N LEU A 188 12.24 -19.76 -12.19
CA LEU A 188 11.24 -20.09 -11.20
C LEU A 188 9.81 -19.95 -11.75
N PRO A 189 8.86 -20.76 -11.27
CA PRO A 189 7.43 -20.56 -11.55
C PRO A 189 6.95 -19.20 -11.03
N HIS A 190 5.96 -18.62 -11.73
CA HIS A 190 5.45 -17.28 -11.45
C HIS A 190 4.04 -17.24 -10.88
N ASP A 191 3.39 -18.38 -10.64
CA ASP A 191 2.09 -18.40 -9.96
C ASP A 191 2.23 -17.93 -8.49
N ALA A 192 1.16 -17.35 -7.95
CA ALA A 192 1.19 -16.68 -6.64
C ALA A 192 1.70 -17.60 -5.52
N SER A 193 1.19 -18.83 -5.46
CA SER A 193 1.58 -19.80 -4.44
C SER A 193 3.06 -20.16 -4.53
N ALA A 194 3.60 -20.33 -5.74
CA ALA A 194 5.02 -20.63 -5.91
C ALA A 194 5.93 -19.43 -5.57
N VAL A 195 5.54 -18.21 -5.95
CA VAL A 195 6.28 -16.99 -5.58
C VAL A 195 6.32 -16.80 -4.07
N LEU A 196 5.20 -17.03 -3.37
CA LEU A 196 5.13 -16.99 -1.91
C LEU A 196 6.11 -17.98 -1.26
N ARG A 197 6.15 -19.23 -1.74
CA ARG A 197 7.05 -20.27 -1.22
C ARG A 197 8.52 -19.99 -1.52
N ASN A 198 8.82 -19.59 -2.76
CA ASN A 198 10.18 -19.40 -3.24
C ASN A 198 10.79 -18.09 -2.76
N ARG A 199 9.97 -17.12 -2.30
CA ARG A 199 10.40 -15.75 -1.97
C ARG A 199 11.09 -15.06 -3.14
N SER A 200 10.73 -15.43 -4.36
CA SER A 200 11.38 -14.95 -5.57
C SER A 200 10.47 -15.09 -6.78
N GLY A 201 10.53 -14.12 -7.70
CA GLY A 201 9.78 -14.11 -8.94
C GLY A 201 10.17 -12.95 -9.85
N ILE A 202 9.62 -12.89 -11.06
CA ILE A 202 9.76 -11.73 -11.96
C ILE A 202 8.51 -10.85 -11.89
N CYS A 203 8.43 -9.76 -12.67
CA CYS A 203 7.29 -8.82 -12.68
C CYS A 203 5.91 -9.50 -12.73
N VAL A 204 5.77 -10.60 -13.49
CA VAL A 204 4.57 -11.44 -13.52
C VAL A 204 4.27 -12.06 -12.16
N GLY A 205 5.27 -12.66 -11.51
CA GLY A 205 5.15 -13.28 -10.19
C GLY A 205 4.81 -12.30 -9.07
N PHE A 206 5.47 -11.14 -9.06
CA PHE A 206 5.12 -10.04 -8.14
C PHE A 206 3.66 -9.60 -8.31
N SER A 207 3.22 -9.43 -9.57
CA SER A 207 1.84 -9.06 -9.87
C SER A 207 0.84 -10.15 -9.45
N ASN A 208 1.16 -11.41 -9.74
CA ASN A 208 0.31 -12.56 -9.42
C ASN A 208 0.10 -12.70 -7.90
N LEU A 209 1.21 -12.68 -7.13
CA LEU A 209 1.16 -12.78 -5.67
C LEU A 209 0.39 -11.60 -5.06
N SER A 210 0.67 -10.38 -5.51
CA SER A 210 -0.01 -9.18 -5.00
C SER A 210 -1.51 -9.23 -5.25
N VAL A 211 -1.94 -9.59 -6.47
CA VAL A 211 -3.37 -9.75 -6.80
C VAL A 211 -4.00 -10.87 -5.95
N ALA A 212 -3.32 -12.01 -5.78
CA ALA A 212 -3.84 -13.11 -4.97
C ALA A 212 -4.03 -12.70 -3.49
N MET A 213 -3.06 -12.00 -2.90
CA MET A 213 -3.12 -11.52 -1.52
C MET A 213 -4.24 -10.48 -1.32
N LEU A 214 -4.39 -9.52 -2.25
CA LEU A 214 -5.46 -8.52 -2.21
C LEU A 214 -6.85 -9.18 -2.31
N ARG A 215 -7.02 -10.09 -3.28
CA ARG A 215 -8.28 -10.83 -3.45
C ARG A 215 -8.61 -11.70 -2.24
N ALA A 216 -7.61 -12.27 -1.58
CA ALA A 216 -7.79 -13.11 -0.39
C ALA A 216 -8.41 -12.37 0.81
N VAL A 217 -8.32 -11.03 0.83
CA VAL A 217 -8.93 -10.16 1.84
C VAL A 217 -10.10 -9.34 1.30
N GLY A 218 -10.64 -9.70 0.13
CA GLY A 218 -11.84 -9.08 -0.43
C GLY A 218 -11.60 -7.78 -1.21
N ILE A 219 -10.35 -7.48 -1.57
CA ILE A 219 -10.00 -6.30 -2.36
C ILE A 219 -9.92 -6.68 -3.85
N PRO A 220 -10.75 -6.08 -4.73
CA PRO A 220 -10.71 -6.40 -6.16
C PRO A 220 -9.42 -5.85 -6.80
N ALA A 221 -8.69 -6.74 -7.45
CA ALA A 221 -7.42 -6.41 -8.09
C ALA A 221 -7.26 -7.12 -9.44
N ARG A 222 -6.55 -6.50 -10.37
CA ARG A 222 -6.24 -7.08 -11.69
C ARG A 222 -4.80 -6.80 -12.08
N LYS A 223 -4.27 -7.65 -12.97
CA LYS A 223 -2.96 -7.41 -13.59
C LYS A 223 -3.14 -6.53 -14.81
N GLN A 224 -2.17 -5.66 -15.03
CA GLN A 224 -2.04 -4.88 -16.25
C GLN A 224 -0.64 -5.06 -16.83
N ARG A 225 -0.49 -4.79 -18.12
CA ARG A 225 0.76 -4.97 -18.86
C ARG A 225 1.02 -3.84 -19.83
N GLY A 226 2.28 -3.75 -20.25
CA GLY A 226 2.76 -2.78 -21.21
C GLY A 226 4.27 -2.72 -21.26
N CYS A 227 4.78 -1.53 -21.49
CA CYS A 227 6.20 -1.22 -21.60
C CYS A 227 6.60 -0.29 -20.45
N ILE A 228 7.72 -0.56 -19.80
CA ILE A 228 8.33 0.37 -18.86
C ILE A 228 9.65 0.87 -19.44
N LEU A 229 9.88 2.18 -19.33
CA LEU A 229 11.01 2.86 -19.95
C LEU A 229 12.29 2.73 -19.10
N TRP A 230 13.39 2.41 -19.78
CA TRP A 230 14.72 2.20 -19.17
C TRP A 230 15.82 2.94 -19.94
N VAL A 231 17.03 2.93 -19.39
CA VAL A 231 18.20 3.65 -19.94
C VAL A 231 18.99 2.81 -20.97
N LEU A 232 18.72 1.51 -21.17
CA LEU A 232 19.55 0.62 -22.01
C LEU A 232 18.73 -0.37 -22.86
N PRO A 233 19.32 -0.95 -23.92
CA PRO A 233 19.71 -0.30 -25.17
C PRO A 233 18.52 0.06 -26.09
N HIS A 234 17.30 -0.39 -25.79
CA HIS A 234 16.10 -0.18 -26.63
C HIS A 234 15.04 0.73 -25.97
N GLY A 235 15.43 1.44 -24.91
CA GLY A 235 14.60 2.46 -24.25
C GLY A 235 13.46 1.94 -23.38
N GLY A 236 13.23 0.62 -23.31
CA GLY A 236 12.22 0.02 -22.44
C GLY A 236 12.18 -1.51 -22.50
N GLY A 237 11.39 -2.12 -21.61
CA GLY A 237 11.16 -3.56 -21.56
C GLY A 237 9.71 -3.88 -21.21
N GLY A 238 9.26 -5.06 -21.64
CA GLY A 238 7.96 -5.59 -21.27
C GLY A 238 7.76 -5.72 -19.78
N HIS A 239 6.56 -5.38 -19.29
CA HIS A 239 6.34 -5.33 -17.85
C HIS A 239 4.90 -5.59 -17.44
N HIS A 240 4.75 -6.13 -16.23
CA HIS A 240 3.48 -6.36 -15.56
C HIS A 240 3.45 -5.60 -14.24
N TRP A 241 2.30 -5.03 -13.94
CA TRP A 241 1.98 -4.37 -12.68
C TRP A 241 0.52 -4.69 -12.33
N ILE A 242 0.00 -4.06 -11.28
CA ILE A 242 -1.37 -4.31 -10.82
C ILE A 242 -2.22 -3.04 -10.84
N GLU A 243 -3.53 -3.22 -10.89
CA GLU A 243 -4.51 -2.19 -10.63
C GLU A 243 -5.45 -2.68 -9.54
N VAL A 244 -5.76 -1.81 -8.58
CA VAL A 244 -6.62 -2.07 -7.43
C VAL A 244 -7.86 -1.20 -7.52
N TYR A 245 -9.04 -1.76 -7.29
CA TYR A 245 -10.30 -1.02 -7.40
C TYR A 245 -10.74 -0.47 -6.05
N TYR A 246 -10.74 0.85 -5.93
CA TYR A 246 -11.31 1.56 -4.78
C TYR A 246 -12.77 1.98 -5.09
N PRO A 247 -13.78 1.65 -4.27
CA PRO A 247 -15.18 1.95 -4.57
C PRO A 247 -15.50 3.43 -4.81
N ASP A 248 -14.75 4.34 -4.18
CA ASP A 248 -14.95 5.79 -4.25
C ASP A 248 -14.05 6.50 -5.26
N VAL A 249 -13.08 5.80 -5.87
CA VAL A 249 -12.11 6.37 -6.82
C VAL A 249 -12.11 5.64 -8.17
N GLY A 250 -12.20 4.31 -8.15
CA GLY A 250 -12.05 3.43 -9.31
C GLY A 250 -10.70 2.69 -9.32
N TRP A 251 -10.27 2.26 -10.51
CA TRP A 251 -9.02 1.51 -10.68
C TRP A 251 -7.78 2.39 -10.52
N VAL A 252 -6.93 2.06 -9.55
CA VAL A 252 -5.66 2.74 -9.29
C VAL A 252 -4.51 1.77 -9.55
N ALA A 253 -3.54 2.19 -10.36
CA ALA A 253 -2.36 1.38 -10.66
C ALA A 253 -1.34 1.39 -9.51
N SER A 254 -0.65 0.28 -9.31
CA SER A 254 0.49 0.14 -8.40
C SER A 254 1.55 -0.78 -8.99
N GLU A 255 2.82 -0.49 -8.72
CA GLU A 255 3.98 -1.33 -9.00
C GLU A 255 4.39 -2.06 -7.71
N PRO A 256 4.11 -3.37 -7.58
CA PRO A 256 4.41 -4.13 -6.36
C PRO A 256 5.88 -4.13 -5.93
N MET A 257 6.81 -3.80 -6.83
CA MET A 257 8.24 -3.68 -6.52
C MET A 257 8.68 -2.30 -6.05
N GLY A 258 7.85 -1.25 -6.14
CA GLY A 258 8.36 0.09 -5.83
C GLY A 258 7.39 1.26 -5.77
N ASP A 259 6.20 1.22 -6.39
CA ASP A 259 5.25 2.34 -6.37
C ASP A 259 3.88 1.86 -5.85
N VAL A 260 3.47 2.30 -4.66
CA VAL A 260 2.17 1.95 -4.05
C VAL A 260 1.17 3.07 -4.29
N ASN A 261 -0.05 2.73 -4.71
CA ASN A 261 -1.14 3.66 -4.99
C ASN A 261 -0.88 4.63 -6.16
N PHE A 262 0.17 4.40 -6.94
CA PHE A 262 0.41 5.02 -8.23
C PHE A 262 1.41 4.18 -9.03
N ILE A 263 1.61 4.51 -10.31
CA ILE A 263 2.78 4.12 -11.08
C ILE A 263 3.41 5.37 -11.67
N SER A 264 4.72 5.49 -11.71
CA SER A 264 5.38 6.67 -12.32
C SER A 264 5.12 6.80 -13.83
N ALA A 265 5.41 7.97 -14.43
CA ALA A 265 5.13 8.25 -15.86
C ALA A 265 6.01 7.47 -16.87
N LYS A 266 6.85 6.55 -16.39
CA LYS A 266 7.72 5.70 -17.22
C LYS A 266 7.01 4.47 -17.79
N TYR A 267 5.70 4.32 -17.56
CA TYR A 267 4.90 3.20 -18.06
C TYR A 267 4.12 3.63 -19.29
N ILE A 268 4.16 2.82 -20.35
CA ILE A 268 3.29 2.91 -21.52
C ILE A 268 2.41 1.67 -21.54
N VAL A 269 1.11 1.86 -21.37
CA VAL A 269 0.11 0.79 -21.41
C VAL A 269 -0.10 0.35 -22.86
N GLY A 270 -0.11 -0.97 -23.06
CA GLY A 270 -0.43 -1.59 -24.33
C GLY A 270 -1.13 -2.92 -24.12
N THR A 271 -2.19 -3.18 -24.89
CA THR A 271 -2.87 -4.50 -24.89
C THR A 271 -1.91 -5.63 -25.31
N GLU A 272 -0.90 -5.27 -26.08
CA GLU A 272 0.26 -6.07 -26.46
C GLU A 272 1.52 -5.25 -26.18
N TRP A 273 2.60 -5.92 -25.78
CA TRP A 273 3.87 -5.31 -25.39
C TRP A 273 5.04 -5.89 -26.18
N GLU A 274 4.76 -6.76 -27.16
CA GLU A 274 5.77 -7.47 -27.92
C GLU A 274 6.68 -6.51 -28.70
N TRP A 275 6.22 -5.29 -28.99
CA TRP A 275 7.03 -4.23 -29.59
C TRP A 275 8.11 -3.70 -28.63
N CYS A 276 7.87 -3.70 -27.32
CA CYS A 276 8.77 -3.10 -26.34
C CYS A 276 10.01 -3.97 -26.10
N GLY A 277 11.18 -3.34 -26.04
CA GLY A 277 12.46 -4.04 -25.83
C GLY A 277 13.02 -4.75 -27.07
N ARG A 278 12.38 -4.62 -28.25
CA ARG A 278 12.91 -5.16 -29.51
C ARG A 278 14.02 -4.27 -30.09
N PRO A 279 15.02 -4.85 -30.80
CA PRO A 279 16.06 -4.09 -31.47
C PRO A 279 15.55 -3.06 -32.47
N GLU A 280 14.43 -3.36 -33.13
CA GLU A 280 13.81 -2.49 -34.13
C GLU A 280 12.96 -1.37 -33.50
N THR A 281 12.79 -1.40 -32.17
CA THR A 281 12.00 -0.41 -31.44
C THR A 281 12.91 0.54 -30.70
N THR A 282 12.63 1.84 -30.84
CA THR A 282 13.30 2.90 -30.09
C THR A 282 12.27 3.73 -29.34
N ILE A 283 12.59 4.08 -28.10
CA ILE A 283 11.77 4.96 -27.27
C ILE A 283 12.60 6.16 -26.91
N GLN A 284 12.24 7.32 -27.46
CA GLN A 284 12.90 8.59 -27.16
C GLN A 284 12.02 9.42 -26.25
N VAL A 285 12.51 9.74 -25.05
CA VAL A 285 11.83 10.66 -24.13
C VAL A 285 12.18 12.09 -24.50
N THR A 286 11.16 12.92 -24.72
CA THR A 286 11.30 14.32 -25.13
C THR A 286 11.08 15.28 -23.97
N GLU A 287 10.25 14.92 -22.99
CA GLU A 287 9.94 15.75 -21.82
C GLU A 287 9.80 14.88 -20.56
N ARG A 288 10.18 15.42 -19.40
CA ARG A 288 10.04 14.75 -18.10
C ARG A 288 9.70 15.76 -16.99
N ALA A 289 8.79 15.36 -16.11
CA ALA A 289 8.56 15.97 -14.81
C ALA A 289 8.48 14.87 -13.74
N SER A 290 8.96 15.18 -12.54
CA SER A 290 8.95 14.28 -11.38
C SER A 290 8.09 14.86 -10.27
N GLY A 291 7.52 13.98 -9.45
CA GLY A 291 6.88 14.35 -8.18
C GLY A 291 7.87 14.84 -7.13
N THR A 292 7.33 15.16 -5.96
CA THR A 292 8.02 15.70 -4.80
C THR A 292 8.06 14.68 -3.68
N LEU A 293 9.25 14.43 -3.09
CA LEU A 293 9.38 13.67 -1.85
C LEU A 293 8.88 14.52 -0.68
N LEU A 294 7.96 13.98 0.12
CA LEU A 294 7.45 14.63 1.33
C LEU A 294 8.14 14.12 2.59
N TYR A 295 8.16 12.81 2.77
CA TYR A 295 8.67 12.16 3.99
C TYR A 295 9.41 10.87 3.65
N VAL A 296 10.33 10.48 4.53
CA VAL A 296 10.96 9.16 4.51
C VAL A 296 10.67 8.47 5.84
N LEU A 297 9.72 7.56 5.81
CA LEU A 297 9.18 6.92 7.00
C LEU A 297 9.74 5.51 7.19
N ARG A 298 9.94 5.08 8.43
CA ARG A 298 10.34 3.70 8.73
C ARG A 298 9.12 2.80 8.64
N THR A 299 9.20 1.67 7.94
CA THR A 299 8.12 0.68 7.96
C THR A 299 8.26 -0.35 9.09
N PRO A 300 7.18 -1.09 9.44
CA PRO A 300 7.25 -2.18 10.41
C PRO A 300 8.06 -3.38 9.90
N HIS A 301 8.49 -3.38 8.63
CA HIS A 301 9.26 -4.45 8.02
C HIS A 301 10.76 -4.25 8.31
N SER A 302 11.26 -5.02 9.28
CA SER A 302 12.65 -4.98 9.76
C SER A 302 13.58 -6.04 9.16
N ASP A 303 13.04 -6.93 8.32
CA ASP A 303 13.77 -7.98 7.60
C ASP A 303 13.57 -7.80 6.08
N THR A 304 13.95 -6.63 5.56
CA THR A 304 13.72 -6.31 4.13
C THR A 304 14.90 -6.66 3.23
N ILE A 305 14.57 -7.13 2.03
CA ILE A 305 15.50 -7.25 0.89
C ILE A 305 15.47 -6.02 -0.04
N LEU A 306 14.37 -5.24 -0.03
CA LEU A 306 14.28 -3.97 -0.73
C LEU A 306 14.18 -2.84 0.31
N PRO A 307 15.15 -1.92 0.35
CA PRO A 307 15.21 -0.91 1.38
C PRO A 307 14.20 0.21 1.16
N LEU A 308 13.53 0.28 0.01
CA LEU A 308 12.80 1.47 -0.41
C LEU A 308 11.53 1.18 -1.22
N MET A 309 10.41 1.77 -0.78
CA MET A 309 9.16 1.87 -1.54
C MET A 309 8.74 3.33 -1.67
N ARG A 310 8.12 3.72 -2.78
CA ARG A 310 7.45 5.02 -2.92
C ARG A 310 5.96 4.84 -2.72
N ASP A 311 5.35 5.70 -1.91
CA ASP A 311 3.93 5.64 -1.59
C ASP A 311 3.26 6.99 -1.91
N ALA A 312 2.18 6.93 -2.69
CA ALA A 312 1.31 8.08 -3.00
C ALA A 312 0.32 8.39 -1.85
N SER A 313 0.35 7.59 -0.79
CA SER A 313 -0.43 7.73 0.42
C SER A 313 0.46 7.62 1.65
N VAL A 314 0.00 8.15 2.79
CA VAL A 314 0.68 7.90 4.07
C VAL A 314 -0.02 6.72 4.74
N PRO A 315 0.66 5.59 5.01
CA PRO A 315 0.06 4.47 5.73
C PRO A 315 -0.51 4.91 7.08
N ALA A 316 -1.60 4.29 7.55
CA ALA A 316 -2.26 4.77 8.76
C ALA A 316 -1.50 4.54 10.07
N TRP A 317 -0.65 3.51 10.11
CA TRP A 317 0.29 3.31 11.22
C TRP A 317 1.37 4.40 11.25
N ASP A 318 1.40 5.28 10.23
CA ASP A 318 2.50 6.21 9.96
C ASP A 318 2.10 7.61 9.51
N ARG A 319 0.94 8.09 9.96
CA ARG A 319 0.28 9.31 9.46
C ARG A 319 1.08 10.62 9.54
N HIS A 320 2.27 10.66 10.14
CA HIS A 320 3.20 11.80 10.17
C HIS A 320 4.52 11.42 10.88
N PRO A 321 5.69 11.99 10.51
CA PRO A 321 6.97 11.66 11.17
C PRO A 321 6.99 11.98 12.67
N ALA A 322 6.23 12.98 13.12
CA ALA A 322 5.92 13.21 14.53
C ALA A 322 4.56 12.62 14.90
N GLN A 323 4.55 11.44 15.52
CA GLN A 323 3.35 10.75 15.98
C GLN A 323 2.98 11.11 17.42
N VAL A 324 1.68 11.14 17.70
CA VAL A 324 1.15 11.42 19.03
C VAL A 324 -0.22 10.78 19.25
N SER A 325 -0.41 10.14 20.41
CA SER A 325 -1.70 9.56 20.81
C SER A 325 -1.97 9.80 22.30
N PRO A 326 -3.12 10.39 22.68
CA PRO A 326 -4.17 10.90 21.80
C PRO A 326 -3.73 12.17 21.04
N SER A 327 -4.38 12.47 19.91
CA SER A 327 -4.08 13.64 19.07
C SER A 327 -4.64 14.97 19.61
N ARG A 328 -5.42 14.90 20.70
CA ARG A 328 -5.98 16.03 21.45
C ARG A 328 -6.07 15.64 22.92
N LEU A 329 -5.88 16.61 23.81
CA LEU A 329 -6.19 16.47 25.22
C LEU A 329 -7.37 17.36 25.59
N THR A 330 -8.36 16.78 26.28
CA THR A 330 -9.48 17.52 26.86
C THR A 330 -9.65 17.07 28.30
N MET A 331 -9.64 18.03 29.21
CA MET A 331 -9.63 17.79 30.64
C MET A 331 -10.61 18.70 31.36
N MET A 332 -11.04 18.28 32.54
CA MET A 332 -11.86 19.07 33.45
C MET A 332 -11.26 18.98 34.86
N THR A 333 -11.11 20.12 35.52
CA THR A 333 -10.47 20.24 36.84
C THR A 333 -11.25 21.23 37.69
N ALA A 334 -11.27 21.00 39.00
CA ALA A 334 -11.85 21.96 39.93
C ALA A 334 -10.86 23.10 40.15
N VAL A 335 -11.35 24.33 40.33
CA VAL A 335 -10.52 25.49 40.67
C VAL A 335 -9.77 25.33 42.00
N SER A 336 -10.24 24.40 42.85
CA SER A 336 -9.58 24.01 44.09
C SER A 336 -8.42 23.02 43.90
N ASP A 337 -8.29 22.39 42.73
CA ASP A 337 -7.19 21.47 42.47
C ASP A 337 -5.87 22.25 42.36
N THR A 338 -4.76 21.63 42.76
CA THR A 338 -3.42 22.20 42.56
C THR A 338 -2.81 21.80 41.22
N GLU A 339 -3.25 20.67 40.68
CA GLU A 339 -2.73 20.08 39.45
C GLU A 339 -3.79 19.20 38.78
N ALA A 340 -3.77 19.17 37.44
CA ALA A 340 -4.46 18.16 36.66
C ALA A 340 -3.47 17.51 35.68
N THR A 341 -3.60 16.20 35.46
CA THR A 341 -2.67 15.45 34.60
C THR A 341 -3.37 14.67 33.49
N ALA A 342 -2.71 14.56 32.35
CA ALA A 342 -3.05 13.65 31.27
C ALA A 342 -1.79 13.03 30.68
N SER A 343 -1.92 11.91 30.00
CA SER A 343 -0.80 11.26 29.30
C SER A 343 -1.03 11.27 27.80
N LEU A 344 0.03 11.49 27.05
CA LEU A 344 0.10 11.17 25.63
C LEU A 344 1.32 10.30 25.38
N THR A 345 1.36 9.59 24.26
CA THR A 345 2.53 8.86 23.76
C THR A 345 3.08 9.62 22.57
N VAL A 346 4.39 9.86 22.52
CA VAL A 346 5.09 10.51 21.40
C VAL A 346 6.02 9.51 20.74
N GLU A 347 6.14 9.58 19.42
CA GLU A 347 7.06 8.77 18.63
C GLU A 347 7.54 9.55 17.40
N GLY A 348 8.82 9.38 17.05
CA GLY A 348 9.37 9.82 15.77
C GLY A 348 9.46 8.63 14.82
N THR A 349 8.96 8.75 13.59
CA THR A 349 8.91 7.64 12.61
C THR A 349 9.73 7.88 11.35
N ASP A 350 10.58 8.90 11.35
CA ASP A 350 11.56 9.06 10.28
C ASP A 350 12.51 7.87 10.22
N CYS A 351 12.88 7.47 9.01
CA CYS A 351 13.62 6.24 8.81
C CYS A 351 15.06 6.29 9.33
N TYR A 352 15.67 7.48 9.32
CA TYR A 352 17.06 7.72 9.71
C TYR A 352 17.18 8.10 11.18
N SER A 353 16.17 8.74 11.75
CA SER A 353 16.16 9.16 13.15
C SER A 353 14.75 9.19 13.76
N THR A 354 14.55 8.37 14.80
CA THR A 354 13.30 8.30 15.57
C THR A 354 13.24 9.34 16.72
N ALA A 355 14.15 10.32 16.71
CA ALA A 355 14.17 11.37 17.71
C ALA A 355 12.91 12.24 17.64
N TRP A 356 12.47 12.75 18.78
CA TRP A 356 11.36 13.70 18.87
C TRP A 356 11.59 14.71 19.97
N ARG A 357 10.97 15.88 19.85
CA ARG A 357 10.90 16.92 20.89
C ARG A 357 9.47 17.38 21.09
N ILE A 358 9.16 17.85 22.28
CA ILE A 358 7.87 18.43 22.66
C ILE A 358 8.06 19.70 23.46
N SER A 359 7.29 20.73 23.15
CA SER A 359 7.25 22.00 23.88
C SER A 359 5.82 22.43 24.15
N SER A 360 5.61 23.18 25.23
CA SER A 360 4.31 23.77 25.57
C SER A 360 4.24 25.23 25.14
N GLY A 361 3.07 25.63 24.63
CA GLY A 361 2.79 27.02 24.24
C GLY A 361 2.24 27.89 25.37
N ALA A 362 2.20 27.40 26.62
CA ALA A 362 1.57 28.10 27.73
C ALA A 362 2.31 27.89 29.06
N PRO A 363 2.41 28.93 29.91
CA PRO A 363 3.15 28.86 31.18
C PRO A 363 2.48 27.98 32.25
N TRP A 364 1.19 27.68 32.09
CA TRP A 364 0.42 26.81 32.98
C TRP A 364 0.48 25.33 32.59
N LEU A 365 1.21 24.99 31.53
CA LEU A 365 1.29 23.65 30.94
C LEU A 365 2.74 23.14 30.94
N ASP A 366 2.98 22.02 31.63
CA ASP A 366 4.28 21.37 31.75
C ASP A 366 4.24 19.94 31.17
N VAL A 367 5.40 19.42 30.77
CA VAL A 367 5.57 18.08 30.20
C VAL A 367 6.71 17.34 30.91
N SER A 368 6.52 16.04 31.19
CA SER A 368 7.52 15.26 31.93
C SER A 368 8.81 14.97 31.17
N ALA A 369 8.79 15.11 29.85
CA ALA A 369 9.94 14.97 28.97
C ALA A 369 9.79 15.97 27.82
N THR A 370 10.89 16.61 27.44
CA THR A 370 10.94 17.56 26.32
C THR A 370 11.55 16.95 25.06
N GLU A 371 12.17 15.78 25.16
CA GLU A 371 12.73 15.03 24.05
C GLU A 371 12.80 13.53 24.33
N GLY A 372 12.93 12.73 23.28
CA GLY A 372 13.14 11.28 23.37
C GLY A 372 13.66 10.69 22.06
N LEU A 373 14.12 9.44 22.13
CA LEU A 373 14.67 8.70 20.98
C LEU A 373 13.82 7.51 20.55
N THR A 374 12.87 7.10 21.39
CA THR A 374 11.97 5.97 21.14
C THR A 374 10.54 6.38 21.49
N ARG A 375 9.56 5.59 21.04
CA ARG A 375 8.17 5.74 21.47
C ARG A 375 8.08 5.72 23.00
N GLY A 376 7.43 6.72 23.59
CA GLY A 376 7.34 6.83 25.04
C GLY A 376 6.18 7.70 25.54
N PRO A 377 5.69 7.43 26.75
CA PRO A 377 4.67 8.27 27.38
C PRO A 377 5.27 9.60 27.83
N VAL A 378 4.54 10.69 27.60
CA VAL A 378 4.79 12.02 28.15
C VAL A 378 3.58 12.40 29.00
N LEU A 379 3.84 12.66 30.28
CA LEU A 379 2.85 13.18 31.20
C LEU A 379 2.74 14.70 31.01
N VAL A 380 1.54 15.16 30.75
CA VAL A 380 1.17 16.58 30.62
C VAL A 380 0.56 17.02 31.94
N ARG A 381 1.14 18.05 32.55
CA ARG A 381 0.72 18.60 33.85
C ARG A 381 0.17 20.01 33.66
N ILE A 382 -0.94 20.30 34.31
CA ILE A 382 -1.59 21.61 34.29
C ILE A 382 -1.47 22.24 35.68
N HIS A 383 -0.86 23.41 35.77
CA HIS A 383 -0.76 24.17 37.00
C HIS A 383 -2.04 24.99 37.24
N VAL A 384 -3.04 24.34 37.84
CA VAL A 384 -4.39 24.89 38.03
C VAL A 384 -4.44 26.23 38.79
N PRO A 385 -3.60 26.52 39.82
CA PRO A 385 -3.64 27.80 40.52
C PRO A 385 -3.40 29.04 39.65
N SER A 386 -2.81 28.87 38.47
CA SER A 386 -2.61 29.94 37.49
C SER A 386 -3.80 30.19 36.55
N LEU A 387 -4.89 29.42 36.71
CA LEU A 387 -6.06 29.44 35.85
C LEU A 387 -7.31 29.95 36.57
N THR A 388 -8.16 30.68 35.85
CA THR A 388 -9.48 31.15 36.32
C THR A 388 -10.59 30.18 35.93
N LEU A 389 -11.79 30.33 36.49
CA LEU A 389 -12.97 29.56 36.04
C LEU A 389 -13.24 29.80 34.54
N GLY A 390 -13.47 28.72 33.78
CA GLY A 390 -13.74 28.78 32.35
C GLY A 390 -12.92 27.79 31.52
N LEU A 391 -12.98 27.95 30.20
CA LEU A 391 -12.19 27.16 29.25
C LEU A 391 -10.85 27.83 29.00
N HIS A 392 -9.77 27.07 29.18
CA HIS A 392 -8.41 27.44 28.79
C HIS A 392 -7.94 26.54 27.67
N ALA A 393 -7.26 27.12 26.69
CA ALA A 393 -6.72 26.40 25.54
C ALA A 393 -5.23 26.70 25.38
N ALA A 394 -4.46 25.66 25.08
CA ALA A 394 -3.05 25.75 24.71
C ALA A 394 -2.73 24.72 23.63
N THR A 395 -1.51 24.78 23.14
CA THR A 395 -0.98 23.84 22.16
C THR A 395 0.32 23.25 22.68
N LEU A 396 0.45 21.94 22.56
CA LEU A 396 1.75 21.27 22.60
C LEU A 396 2.28 21.18 21.16
N THR A 397 3.55 21.51 20.97
CA THR A 397 4.21 21.41 19.67
C THR A 397 5.20 20.26 19.72
N ILE A 398 4.97 19.24 18.90
CA ILE A 398 5.87 18.10 18.74
C ILE A 398 6.66 18.30 17.45
N THR A 399 7.98 18.12 17.51
CA THR A 399 8.84 18.09 16.33
C THR A 399 9.56 16.76 16.22
N ALA A 400 9.72 16.27 14.99
CA ALA A 400 10.50 15.08 14.69
C ALA A 400 11.24 15.30 13.35
N PRO A 401 12.41 14.66 13.15
CA PRO A 401 13.06 14.59 11.85
C PRO A 401 12.08 14.13 10.77
N ALA A 402 12.30 14.59 9.55
CA ALA A 402 11.54 14.23 8.37
C ALA A 402 12.43 14.39 7.15
N HIS A 403 13.28 13.40 6.91
CA HIS A 403 14.36 13.46 5.93
C HIS A 403 15.26 14.69 6.18
N SER A 404 15.38 15.57 5.19
CA SER A 404 16.16 16.81 5.21
C SER A 404 15.43 17.98 5.87
N LEU A 405 14.24 17.74 6.43
CA LEU A 405 13.40 18.73 7.09
C LEU A 405 13.07 18.32 8.53
N THR A 406 12.44 19.24 9.25
CA THR A 406 11.81 18.96 10.55
C THR A 406 10.30 18.99 10.37
N SER A 407 9.62 17.90 10.70
CA SER A 407 8.16 17.89 10.76
C SER A 407 7.69 18.48 12.10
N THR A 408 6.55 19.16 12.07
CA THR A 408 5.94 19.77 13.26
C THR A 408 4.48 19.37 13.34
N ARG A 409 4.04 18.93 14.52
CA ARG A 409 2.64 18.60 14.81
C ARG A 409 2.16 19.38 16.03
N SER A 410 0.99 19.98 15.91
CA SER A 410 0.31 20.68 17.01
C SER A 410 -0.74 19.77 17.66
N VAL A 411 -0.69 19.65 18.98
CA VAL A 411 -1.68 18.93 19.79
C VAL A 411 -2.47 19.93 20.62
N PRO A 412 -3.76 20.13 20.33
CA PRO A 412 -4.60 21.02 21.13
C PRO A 412 -4.83 20.43 22.53
N VAL A 413 -4.68 21.28 23.54
CA VAL A 413 -4.98 21.00 24.94
C VAL A 413 -6.09 21.94 25.39
N GLN A 414 -7.21 21.37 25.84
CA GLN A 414 -8.35 22.10 26.38
C GLN A 414 -8.60 21.71 27.83
N VAL A 415 -8.70 22.70 28.71
CA VAL A 415 -8.92 22.50 30.14
C VAL A 415 -10.13 23.31 30.57
N TRP A 416 -11.16 22.63 31.05
CA TRP A 416 -12.30 23.26 31.71
C TRP A 416 -12.05 23.36 33.21
N VAL A 417 -11.84 24.58 33.69
CA VAL A 417 -11.73 24.88 35.12
C VAL A 417 -13.11 25.24 35.65
N VAL A 418 -13.66 24.39 36.51
CA VAL A 418 -15.01 24.52 37.07
C VAL A 418 -14.95 24.69 38.59
N LYS A 419 -16.06 25.09 39.21
CA LYS A 419 -16.11 25.23 40.67
C LYS A 419 -15.86 23.88 41.37
N ASP A 420 -16.57 22.86 40.92
CA ASP A 420 -16.51 21.50 41.46
C ASP A 420 -16.56 20.48 40.33
N VAL A 421 -15.72 19.44 40.41
CA VAL A 421 -15.77 18.28 39.50
C VAL A 421 -16.45 17.13 40.22
N LYS A 422 -17.65 16.75 39.77
CA LYS A 422 -18.36 15.58 40.29
C LYS A 422 -18.01 14.35 39.46
N ARG A 423 -17.16 13.47 40.01
CA ARG A 423 -16.84 12.18 39.38
C ARG A 423 -17.94 11.18 39.71
N THR A 424 -18.73 10.80 38.72
CA THR A 424 -19.73 9.75 38.87
C THR A 424 -19.15 8.46 38.34
N TYR A 425 -18.93 7.48 39.21
CA TYR A 425 -18.50 6.14 38.80
C TYR A 425 -19.73 5.33 38.39
N LEU A 426 -19.92 5.11 37.10
CA LEU A 426 -20.92 4.17 36.60
C LEU A 426 -20.31 2.76 36.66
N PRO A 427 -20.87 1.82 37.43
CA PRO A 427 -20.42 0.43 37.39
C PRO A 427 -20.68 -0.16 36.01
N VAL A 428 -19.64 -0.63 35.34
CA VAL A 428 -19.76 -1.39 34.09
C VAL A 428 -20.31 -2.78 34.45
N LEU A 429 -21.62 -2.97 34.28
CA LEU A 429 -22.24 -4.29 34.39
C LEU A 429 -21.89 -5.10 33.15
N ARG A 430 -20.88 -5.97 33.25
CA ARG A 430 -20.64 -7.04 32.26
C ARG A 430 -21.85 -7.99 32.30
N ARG A 431 -22.66 -8.01 31.23
CA ARG A 431 -23.64 -9.09 31.00
C ARG A 431 -22.86 -10.41 30.90
N ARG A 432 -23.21 -11.38 31.76
CA ARG A 432 -22.66 -12.75 31.74
C ARG A 432 -23.16 -13.54 30.54
#